data_AF-A0A6A6LM85-F1
#
_entry.id   AF-A0A6A6LM85-F1
#
_cell.length_a   1.000
_cell.length_b   1.000
_cell.length_c   1.000
_cell.angle_alpha   90.00
_cell.angle_beta   90.00
_cell.angle_gamma   90.00
#
_symmetry.space_group_name_H-M   'P 1'
#
loop_
_entity.id
_entity.type
_entity.pdbx_description
1 polymer ?
#
loop_
_entity_poly.entity_id
_entity_poly.type
_entity_poly.pdbx_seq_one_letter_code
_entity_poly.pdbx_strand_id
1 'polypeptide(L)'
;MLGLAGNRIFGRIPDSLGNLQKLNKIDLSGNELLNGSIPKEVLNLPSLTTIFNLSNNFLSGNLPQEIGSLESIVAIDLSNNRLSGNIPNMIKNCKSLEELYIARNTFSGPIPGTLGEVKGLGTLDLSYNNLSGFIPPDLQKLQALESLNLAFNNLEGIVPCGGVFTNLSRVQLEGNPKLSLKIGCGNAQDHRRKPVKVYVSVGVAVMATLVVFFSIVGWVQSAFPSRLLQVLDPELLLLMHNLFHDGRNINPEVQQECVITILGIGLSCTMNSPDSRISIRNALHKLKAARNNLLNHVPTHQASKCVFPLLESAALSIETDKQALISFKSQISLESSNSLSSWVQSSSPCNWTGVSCNRFGQRVVGLKLSRLGLVGSISPYIGNLSFLQSLELQNNQLTGTLPEEICNLSGLRVLNLSSNSLQGSIPSNVSKLTELRILDVSMN
;
A
#
# COMPACT_ATOMS: atom_id res chain seq x y z
N MET A 1 7.05 2.51 1.43
CA MET A 1 7.20 3.97 1.37
C MET A 1 7.55 4.38 -0.04
N LEU A 2 6.76 5.28 -0.59
CA LEU A 2 7.01 6.00 -1.82
C LEU A 2 7.21 7.48 -1.45
N GLY A 3 8.42 8.00 -1.56
CA GLY A 3 8.77 9.39 -1.32
C GLY A 3 9.23 10.04 -2.61
N LEU A 4 8.42 10.91 -3.18
CA LEU A 4 8.73 11.75 -4.34
C LEU A 4 8.57 13.23 -3.97
N ALA A 5 8.64 13.57 -2.68
CA ALA A 5 8.37 14.92 -2.22
C ALA A 5 9.48 15.92 -2.61
N GLY A 6 9.11 17.17 -2.88
CA GLY A 6 10.06 18.27 -3.09
C GLY A 6 10.89 18.14 -4.37
N ASN A 7 10.30 17.66 -5.47
CA ASN A 7 10.96 17.61 -6.78
C ASN A 7 10.27 18.55 -7.79
N ARG A 8 10.66 18.48 -9.08
CA ARG A 8 9.99 19.17 -10.19
C ARG A 8 9.21 18.22 -11.12
N ILE A 9 8.60 17.18 -10.55
CA ILE A 9 7.90 16.16 -11.34
C ILE A 9 6.63 16.76 -11.95
N PHE A 10 6.48 16.58 -13.26
CA PHE A 10 5.34 17.08 -14.02
C PHE A 10 4.48 15.95 -14.60
N GLY A 11 3.24 16.28 -14.97
CA GLY A 11 2.29 15.34 -15.58
C GLY A 11 1.27 14.81 -14.57
N ARG A 12 0.67 13.66 -14.88
CA ARG A 12 -0.39 13.05 -14.06
C ARG A 12 0.17 11.97 -13.15
N ILE A 13 -0.50 11.75 -12.03
CA ILE A 13 -0.28 10.54 -11.22
C ILE A 13 -0.72 9.33 -12.08
N PRO A 14 0.15 8.34 -12.34
CA PRO A 14 -0.20 7.19 -13.15
C PRO A 14 -1.05 6.20 -12.34
N ASP A 15 -2.13 5.69 -12.95
CA ASP A 15 -3.02 4.68 -12.35
C ASP A 15 -2.26 3.41 -11.91
N SER A 16 -1.18 3.09 -12.63
CA SER A 16 -0.30 1.95 -12.37
C SER A 16 0.36 1.98 -10.98
N LEU A 17 0.39 3.14 -10.32
CA LEU A 17 0.86 3.26 -8.95
C LEU A 17 0.02 2.45 -7.94
N GLY A 18 -1.27 2.22 -8.26
CA GLY A 18 -2.15 1.32 -7.52
C GLY A 18 -1.69 -0.14 -7.49
N ASN A 19 -0.71 -0.54 -8.30
CA ASN A 19 -0.18 -1.92 -8.29
C ASN A 19 0.90 -2.14 -7.22
N LEU A 20 1.38 -1.09 -6.55
CA LEU A 20 2.44 -1.19 -5.54
C LEU A 20 1.87 -1.57 -4.16
N GLN A 21 1.30 -2.77 -4.09
CA GLN A 21 0.50 -3.30 -2.96
C GLN A 21 1.28 -3.47 -1.64
N LYS A 22 2.58 -3.18 -1.59
CA LYS A 22 3.43 -3.26 -0.39
C LYS A 22 3.77 -1.89 0.22
N LEU A 23 3.25 -0.80 -0.34
CA LEU A 23 3.53 0.55 0.16
C LEU A 23 2.72 0.86 1.44
N ASN A 24 3.42 1.35 2.47
CA ASN A 24 2.82 1.82 3.73
C ASN A 24 2.60 3.34 3.81
N LYS A 25 3.33 4.09 3.00
CA LYS A 25 3.39 5.56 2.94
C LYS A 25 3.51 5.99 1.49
N ILE A 26 2.76 7.02 1.09
CA ILE A 26 2.93 7.75 -0.16
C ILE A 26 3.08 9.24 0.16
N ASP A 27 4.12 9.85 -0.38
CA ASP A 27 4.41 11.27 -0.23
C ASP A 27 4.87 11.84 -1.56
N LEU A 28 3.95 12.51 -2.27
CA LEU A 28 4.16 13.18 -3.55
C LEU A 28 4.11 14.71 -3.37
N SER A 29 4.30 15.20 -2.15
CA SER A 29 4.09 16.62 -1.84
C SER A 29 5.11 17.55 -2.49
N GLY A 30 4.72 18.77 -2.84
CA GLY A 30 5.66 19.79 -3.31
C GLY A 30 6.38 19.44 -4.62
N ASN A 31 5.67 18.85 -5.60
CA ASN A 31 6.22 18.63 -6.94
C ASN A 31 5.94 19.78 -7.91
N GLU A 32 5.07 20.73 -7.53
CA GLU A 32 4.70 21.97 -8.23
C GLU A 32 4.25 21.84 -9.69
N LEU A 33 4.35 20.70 -10.37
CA LEU A 33 3.96 20.51 -11.76
C LEU A 33 3.09 19.26 -11.96
N LEU A 34 2.79 18.53 -10.88
CA LEU A 34 1.89 17.39 -10.88
C LEU A 34 0.44 17.87 -11.00
N ASN A 35 -0.28 17.40 -12.02
CA ASN A 35 -1.59 17.88 -12.42
C ASN A 35 -2.58 16.73 -12.73
N GLY A 36 -3.79 17.10 -13.15
CA GLY A 36 -4.86 16.13 -13.41
C GLY A 36 -5.57 15.69 -12.13
N SER A 37 -6.39 14.64 -12.24
CA SER A 37 -7.15 14.09 -11.11
C SER A 37 -6.36 13.05 -10.32
N ILE A 38 -6.75 12.85 -9.06
CA ILE A 38 -6.29 11.71 -8.27
C ILE A 38 -6.92 10.43 -8.87
N PRO A 39 -6.12 9.47 -9.37
CA PRO A 39 -6.66 8.21 -9.86
C PRO A 39 -7.21 7.38 -8.72
N LYS A 40 -8.37 6.74 -8.93
CA LYS A 40 -9.02 5.89 -7.93
C LYS A 40 -8.16 4.67 -7.57
N GLU A 41 -7.35 4.19 -8.52
CA GLU A 41 -6.47 3.04 -8.38
C GLU A 41 -5.43 3.27 -7.27
N VAL A 42 -4.95 4.51 -7.10
CA VAL A 42 -3.99 4.87 -6.04
C VAL A 42 -4.61 4.84 -4.65
N LEU A 43 -5.94 5.00 -4.57
CA LEU A 43 -6.69 4.93 -3.32
C LEU A 43 -7.07 3.49 -2.95
N ASN A 44 -6.82 2.52 -3.83
CA ASN A 44 -7.07 1.10 -3.58
C ASN A 44 -5.78 0.36 -3.15
N LEU A 45 -5.08 0.92 -2.17
CA LEU A 45 -3.85 0.37 -1.59
C LEU A 45 -4.08 0.05 -0.10
N PRO A 46 -4.59 -1.15 0.24
CA PRO A 46 -4.95 -1.50 1.62
C PRO A 46 -3.74 -1.55 2.57
N SER A 47 -2.52 -1.58 2.03
CA SER A 47 -1.28 -1.54 2.80
C SER A 47 -0.89 -0.15 3.28
N LEU A 48 -1.54 0.92 2.81
CA LEU A 48 -1.27 2.28 3.28
C LEU A 48 -1.80 2.48 4.69
N THR A 49 -0.87 2.66 5.63
CA THR A 49 -1.19 2.80 7.06
C THR A 49 -0.66 4.10 7.65
N THR A 50 0.37 4.71 7.05
CA THR A 50 1.06 5.85 7.67
C THR A 50 0.50 7.17 7.17
N ILE A 51 0.85 7.55 5.94
CA ILE A 51 0.46 8.85 5.40
C ILE A 51 0.26 8.76 3.88
N PHE A 52 -0.77 9.47 3.42
CA PHE A 52 -1.06 9.74 2.02
C PHE A 52 -1.00 11.25 1.80
N ASN A 53 0.15 11.74 1.34
CA ASN A 53 0.42 13.16 1.18
C ASN A 53 0.57 13.52 -0.30
N LEU A 54 -0.35 14.34 -0.82
CA LEU A 54 -0.34 14.91 -2.16
C LEU A 54 -0.32 16.44 -2.14
N SER A 55 -0.01 17.05 -0.99
CA SER A 55 -0.10 18.50 -0.81
C SER A 55 0.85 19.30 -1.71
N ASN A 56 0.56 20.58 -1.91
CA ASN A 56 1.42 21.50 -2.66
C ASN A 56 1.68 21.03 -4.10
N ASN A 57 0.60 20.78 -4.84
CA ASN A 57 0.61 20.37 -6.25
C ASN A 57 -0.48 21.13 -7.04
N PHE A 58 -0.66 20.79 -8.32
CA PHE A 58 -1.74 21.32 -9.17
C PHE A 58 -2.82 20.29 -9.48
N LEU A 59 -3.08 19.37 -8.56
CA LEU A 59 -4.13 18.36 -8.73
C LEU A 59 -5.50 19.02 -8.78
N SER A 60 -6.41 18.46 -9.58
CA SER A 60 -7.70 19.05 -9.92
C SER A 60 -8.79 17.99 -10.03
N GLY A 61 -10.05 18.43 -10.15
CA GLY A 61 -11.20 17.52 -10.15
C GLY A 61 -11.55 17.02 -8.75
N ASN A 62 -12.44 16.03 -8.68
CA ASN A 62 -13.02 15.59 -7.42
C ASN A 62 -12.09 14.64 -6.66
N LEU A 63 -12.19 14.64 -5.32
CA LEU A 63 -11.68 13.55 -4.50
C LEU A 63 -12.53 12.28 -4.74
N PRO A 64 -11.96 11.17 -5.24
CA PRO A 64 -12.71 9.95 -5.52
C PRO A 64 -13.33 9.32 -4.26
N GLN A 65 -14.43 8.57 -4.41
CA GLN A 65 -15.10 7.92 -3.29
C GLN A 65 -14.27 6.76 -2.71
N GLU A 66 -13.37 6.21 -3.51
CA GLU A 66 -12.41 5.17 -3.15
C GLU A 66 -11.43 5.61 -2.05
N ILE A 67 -11.40 6.89 -1.68
CA ILE A 67 -10.64 7.35 -0.50
C ILE A 67 -10.98 6.56 0.76
N GLY A 68 -12.23 6.10 0.88
CA GLY A 68 -12.66 5.27 2.00
C GLY A 68 -12.17 3.83 1.98
N SER A 69 -11.49 3.39 0.92
CA SER A 69 -10.79 2.09 0.89
C SER A 69 -9.52 2.10 1.74
N LEU A 70 -9.01 3.28 2.09
CA LEU A 70 -7.85 3.46 2.96
C LEU A 70 -8.21 3.31 4.44
N GLU A 71 -8.77 2.16 4.83
CA GLU A 71 -9.35 1.97 6.17
C GLU A 71 -8.34 2.16 7.31
N SER A 72 -7.07 1.83 7.07
CA SER A 72 -5.99 1.83 8.06
C SER A 72 -5.09 3.06 8.02
N ILE A 73 -5.37 4.05 7.16
CA ILE A 73 -4.53 5.24 7.02
C ILE A 73 -4.64 6.15 8.25
N VAL A 74 -3.49 6.68 8.71
CA VAL A 74 -3.43 7.60 9.86
C VAL A 74 -3.53 9.06 9.44
N ALA A 75 -2.82 9.47 8.38
CA ALA A 75 -2.81 10.86 7.93
C ALA A 75 -3.08 11.00 6.43
N ILE A 76 -3.95 11.95 6.08
CA ILE A 76 -4.20 12.35 4.68
C ILE A 76 -3.96 13.86 4.58
N ASP A 77 -3.07 14.25 3.66
CA ASP A 77 -2.83 15.66 3.33
C ASP A 77 -2.98 15.89 1.83
N LEU A 78 -4.01 16.65 1.48
CA LEU A 78 -4.36 17.07 0.13
C LEU A 78 -4.30 18.59 -0.03
N SER A 79 -3.73 19.29 0.95
CA SER A 79 -3.76 20.75 1.02
C SER A 79 -3.03 21.41 -0.14
N ASN A 80 -3.34 22.67 -0.43
CA ASN A 80 -2.65 23.46 -1.48
C ASN A 80 -2.71 22.78 -2.85
N ASN A 81 -3.91 22.54 -3.35
CA ASN A 81 -4.18 21.98 -4.68
C ASN A 81 -5.36 22.74 -5.34
N ARG A 82 -5.86 22.23 -6.46
CA ARG A 82 -7.05 22.74 -7.17
C ARG A 82 -8.20 21.72 -7.17
N LEU A 83 -8.25 20.85 -6.15
CA LEU A 83 -9.30 19.84 -6.02
C LEU A 83 -10.65 20.51 -5.81
N SER A 84 -11.71 19.92 -6.34
CA SER A 84 -13.05 20.52 -6.40
C SER A 84 -14.15 19.49 -6.06
N GLY A 85 -15.41 19.92 -6.18
CA GLY A 85 -16.56 19.09 -5.83
C GLY A 85 -16.77 18.94 -4.33
N ASN A 86 -17.55 17.94 -3.93
CA ASN A 86 -17.88 17.69 -2.52
C ASN A 86 -16.82 16.79 -1.86
N ILE A 87 -16.66 16.93 -0.55
CA ILE A 87 -15.93 15.96 0.26
C ILE A 87 -16.75 14.65 0.31
N PRO A 88 -16.21 13.48 -0.11
CA PRO A 88 -16.97 12.23 -0.16
C PRO A 88 -17.38 11.71 1.23
N ASN A 89 -18.62 11.22 1.34
CA ASN A 89 -19.11 10.56 2.55
C ASN A 89 -18.33 9.28 2.92
N MET A 90 -17.58 8.72 1.97
CA MET A 90 -16.81 7.50 2.19
C MET A 90 -15.58 7.70 3.09
N ILE A 91 -15.15 8.95 3.36
CA ILE A 91 -14.07 9.24 4.33
C ILE A 91 -14.34 8.61 5.70
N LYS A 92 -15.62 8.42 6.05
CA LYS A 92 -16.02 7.72 7.28
C LYS A 92 -15.45 6.31 7.43
N ASN A 93 -15.03 5.69 6.32
CA ASN A 93 -14.47 4.34 6.31
C ASN A 93 -12.98 4.32 6.65
N CYS A 94 -12.28 5.46 6.65
CA CYS A 94 -10.91 5.58 7.12
C CYS A 94 -10.87 5.49 8.66
N LYS A 95 -11.01 4.28 9.21
CA LYS A 95 -11.24 4.05 10.65
C LYS A 95 -10.06 4.43 11.54
N SER A 96 -8.85 4.41 11.00
CA SER A 96 -7.63 4.79 11.72
C SER A 96 -7.21 6.25 11.50
N LEU A 97 -8.01 7.06 10.80
CA LEU A 97 -7.62 8.42 10.43
C LEU A 97 -7.57 9.33 11.66
N GLU A 98 -6.43 9.96 11.85
CA GLU A 98 -6.12 10.90 12.94
C GLU A 98 -5.94 12.34 12.41
N GLU A 99 -5.38 12.50 11.21
CA GLU A 99 -5.10 13.81 10.64
C GLU A 99 -5.66 13.93 9.22
N LEU A 100 -6.49 14.95 8.99
CA LEU A 100 -7.06 15.26 7.67
C LEU A 100 -6.85 16.73 7.32
N TYR A 101 -5.99 16.98 6.33
CA TYR A 101 -5.72 18.31 5.78
C TYR A 101 -6.22 18.40 4.33
N ILE A 102 -7.19 19.28 4.09
CA ILE A 102 -7.79 19.55 2.77
C ILE A 102 -7.68 21.06 2.43
N ALA A 103 -7.03 21.84 3.30
CA ALA A 103 -6.98 23.29 3.22
C ALA A 103 -6.49 23.81 1.85
N ARG A 104 -6.94 25.01 1.46
CA ARG A 104 -6.48 25.71 0.24
C ARG A 104 -6.73 24.87 -1.02
N ASN A 105 -8.00 24.58 -1.26
CA ASN A 105 -8.51 23.91 -2.44
C ASN A 105 -9.78 24.64 -2.94
N THR A 106 -10.52 24.03 -3.86
CA THR A 106 -11.80 24.54 -4.39
C THR A 106 -12.98 23.63 -4.05
N PHE A 107 -12.90 22.87 -2.95
CA PHE A 107 -14.02 22.03 -2.49
C PHE A 107 -15.25 22.89 -2.21
N SER A 108 -16.43 22.37 -2.55
CA SER A 108 -17.71 23.05 -2.37
C SER A 108 -18.76 22.11 -1.77
N GLY A 109 -19.98 22.61 -1.58
CA GLY A 109 -21.04 21.87 -0.92
C GLY A 109 -20.85 21.74 0.60
N PRO A 110 -21.70 20.94 1.26
CA PRO A 110 -21.69 20.81 2.71
C PRO A 110 -20.52 19.97 3.22
N ILE A 111 -20.06 20.28 4.42
CA ILE A 111 -19.20 19.37 5.20
C ILE A 111 -20.03 18.09 5.48
N PRO A 112 -19.54 16.90 5.11
CA PRO A 112 -20.29 15.67 5.32
C PRO A 112 -20.37 15.33 6.81
N GLY A 113 -21.58 15.21 7.35
CA GLY A 113 -21.80 14.84 8.77
C GLY A 113 -21.24 13.47 9.14
N THR A 114 -20.99 12.60 8.15
CA THR A 114 -20.32 11.31 8.30
C THR A 114 -18.88 11.41 8.80
N LEU A 115 -18.23 12.58 8.71
CA LEU A 115 -16.95 12.84 9.38
C LEU A 115 -17.02 12.63 10.90
N GLY A 116 -18.20 12.86 11.51
CA GLY A 116 -18.43 12.57 12.93
C GLY A 116 -18.34 11.09 13.32
N GLU A 117 -18.26 10.17 12.35
CA GLU A 117 -18.04 8.73 12.58
C GLU A 117 -16.55 8.34 12.65
N VAL A 118 -15.63 9.22 12.25
CA VAL A 118 -14.17 8.99 12.27
C VAL A 118 -13.62 9.31 13.66
N LYS A 119 -13.91 8.43 14.62
CA LYS A 119 -13.68 8.71 16.06
C LYS A 119 -12.23 9.00 16.45
N GLY A 120 -11.25 8.55 15.66
CA GLY A 120 -9.82 8.79 15.88
C GLY A 120 -9.33 10.17 15.44
N LEU A 121 -10.15 10.97 14.74
CA LEU A 121 -9.72 12.22 14.15
C LEU A 121 -9.33 13.26 15.22
N GLY A 122 -8.04 13.60 15.25
CA GLY A 122 -7.42 14.59 16.14
C GLY A 122 -7.25 15.96 15.50
N THR A 123 -6.97 16.01 14.20
CA THR A 123 -6.81 17.26 13.45
C THR A 123 -7.67 17.24 12.17
N LEU A 124 -8.46 18.30 11.99
CA LEU A 124 -9.26 18.53 10.79
C LEU A 124 -9.06 19.96 10.28
N ASP A 125 -8.40 20.10 9.13
CA ASP A 125 -8.24 21.39 8.45
C ASP A 125 -8.92 21.39 7.08
N LEU A 126 -10.03 22.13 7.00
CA LEU A 126 -10.82 22.35 5.78
C LEU A 126 -10.77 23.82 5.33
N SER A 127 -9.85 24.61 5.87
CA SER A 127 -9.82 26.06 5.66
C SER A 127 -9.53 26.45 4.20
N TYR A 128 -9.87 27.68 3.83
CA TYR A 128 -9.62 28.22 2.48
C TYR A 128 -10.19 27.31 1.38
N ASN A 129 -11.48 27.04 1.45
CA ASN A 129 -12.24 26.31 0.44
C ASN A 129 -13.54 27.09 0.13
N ASN A 130 -14.42 26.51 -0.69
CA ASN A 130 -15.72 27.07 -1.03
C ASN A 130 -16.88 26.28 -0.37
N LEU A 131 -16.62 25.64 0.78
CA LEU A 131 -17.61 24.83 1.50
C LEU A 131 -18.77 25.70 1.97
N SER A 132 -19.99 25.17 1.94
CA SER A 132 -21.22 25.90 2.23
C SER A 132 -22.15 25.12 3.16
N GLY A 133 -23.27 25.73 3.56
CA GLY A 133 -24.23 25.12 4.49
C GLY A 133 -23.76 25.15 5.95
N PHE A 134 -24.40 24.34 6.79
CA PHE A 134 -24.18 24.33 8.23
C PHE A 134 -22.98 23.48 8.64
N ILE A 135 -22.34 23.85 9.75
CA ILE A 135 -21.38 22.98 10.45
C ILE A 135 -22.16 21.77 11.00
N PRO A 136 -21.85 20.52 10.61
CA PRO A 136 -22.60 19.36 11.03
C PRO A 136 -22.51 19.15 12.55
N PRO A 137 -23.66 19.01 13.27
CA PRO A 137 -23.66 18.72 14.70
C PRO A 137 -22.92 17.42 15.06
N ASP A 138 -22.81 16.48 14.12
CA ASP A 138 -22.09 15.22 14.30
C ASP A 138 -20.59 15.40 14.59
N LEU A 139 -19.98 16.53 14.20
CA LEU A 139 -18.58 16.82 14.55
C LEU A 139 -18.36 16.93 16.08
N GLN A 140 -19.42 17.21 16.86
CA GLN A 140 -19.36 17.20 18.33
C GLN A 140 -19.09 15.80 18.90
N LYS A 141 -19.31 14.73 18.12
CA LYS A 141 -19.07 13.35 18.54
C LYS A 141 -17.60 12.96 18.51
N LEU A 142 -16.75 13.78 17.85
CA LEU A 142 -15.32 13.53 17.71
C LEU A 142 -14.60 13.89 19.02
N GLN A 143 -14.46 12.90 19.90
CA GLN A 143 -13.88 13.10 21.23
C GLN A 143 -12.36 13.30 21.19
N ALA A 144 -11.69 12.78 20.17
CA ALA A 144 -10.25 12.93 19.97
C ALA A 144 -9.87 14.27 19.32
N LEU A 145 -10.83 15.05 18.82
CA LEU A 145 -10.54 16.24 18.01
C LEU A 145 -9.95 17.37 18.85
N GLU A 146 -8.71 17.74 18.55
CA GLU A 146 -7.93 18.77 19.23
C GLU A 146 -7.74 20.03 18.41
N SER A 147 -7.83 19.93 17.08
CA SER A 147 -7.68 21.05 16.17
C SER A 147 -8.73 20.99 15.06
N LEU A 148 -9.56 22.03 14.98
CA LEU A 148 -10.58 22.18 13.93
C LEU A 148 -10.41 23.53 13.25
N ASN A 149 -10.02 23.51 11.98
CA ASN A 149 -9.91 24.72 11.17
C ASN A 149 -10.91 24.71 10.02
N LEU A 150 -11.91 25.59 10.09
CA LEU A 150 -12.95 25.79 9.07
C LEU A 150 -12.91 27.21 8.49
N ALA A 151 -11.82 27.96 8.76
CA ALA A 151 -11.71 29.35 8.38
C ALA A 151 -11.78 29.56 6.86
N PHE A 152 -12.22 30.74 6.42
CA PHE A 152 -12.28 31.14 5.02
C PHE A 152 -13.04 30.15 4.13
N ASN A 153 -14.32 29.95 4.45
CA ASN A 153 -15.29 29.18 3.68
C ASN A 153 -16.61 30.00 3.55
N ASN A 154 -17.65 29.40 2.99
CA ASN A 154 -19.00 29.97 2.87
C ASN A 154 -19.99 29.33 3.85
N LEU A 155 -19.52 28.90 5.03
CA LEU A 155 -20.36 28.25 6.03
C LEU A 155 -21.37 29.23 6.62
N GLU A 156 -22.54 28.71 7.00
CA GLU A 156 -23.65 29.50 7.50
C GLU A 156 -24.35 28.87 8.72
N GLY A 157 -25.15 29.69 9.40
CA GLY A 157 -25.93 29.26 10.55
C GLY A 157 -25.16 29.20 11.87
N ILE A 158 -25.64 28.38 12.80
CA ILE A 158 -25.19 28.41 14.20
C ILE A 158 -24.05 27.43 14.41
N VAL A 159 -23.02 27.86 15.16
CA VAL A 159 -21.92 26.98 15.59
C VAL A 159 -22.42 25.99 16.65
N PRO A 160 -22.22 24.67 16.49
CA PRO A 160 -22.56 23.68 17.52
C PRO A 160 -21.85 23.97 18.85
N CYS A 161 -22.39 23.46 19.97
CA CYS A 161 -21.94 23.85 21.32
C CYS A 161 -21.24 22.75 22.13
N GLY A 162 -21.15 21.52 21.63
CA GLY A 162 -20.52 20.37 22.27
C GLY A 162 -19.20 19.95 21.63
N GLY A 163 -18.52 18.96 22.22
CA GLY A 163 -17.26 18.43 21.71
C GLY A 163 -16.18 19.51 21.57
N VAL A 164 -15.46 19.51 20.44
CA VAL A 164 -14.38 20.48 20.15
C VAL A 164 -14.82 21.95 20.29
N PHE A 165 -16.09 22.25 20.00
CA PHE A 165 -16.63 23.62 20.03
C PHE A 165 -16.77 24.19 21.45
N THR A 166 -16.62 23.36 22.49
CA THR A 166 -16.55 23.83 23.89
C THR A 166 -15.25 24.57 24.19
N ASN A 167 -14.18 24.30 23.44
CA ASN A 167 -12.89 24.95 23.61
C ASN A 167 -12.53 25.78 22.36
N LEU A 168 -12.88 27.06 22.38
CA LEU A 168 -12.68 27.96 21.24
C LEU A 168 -11.20 28.17 20.86
N SER A 169 -10.23 27.87 21.73
CA SER A 169 -8.81 27.96 21.35
C SER A 169 -8.40 26.88 20.34
N ARG A 170 -9.23 25.85 20.15
CA ARG A 170 -9.02 24.71 19.25
C ARG A 170 -9.77 24.85 17.93
N VAL A 171 -10.56 25.91 17.76
CA VAL A 171 -11.46 26.07 16.62
C VAL A 171 -11.22 27.41 15.92
N GLN A 172 -10.93 27.35 14.63
CA GLN A 172 -10.77 28.52 13.75
C GLN A 172 -11.96 28.60 12.79
N LEU A 173 -12.69 29.71 12.82
CA LEU A 173 -13.97 29.90 12.09
C LEU A 173 -14.03 31.23 11.31
N GLU A 174 -12.99 32.05 11.40
CA GLU A 174 -12.92 33.36 10.76
C GLU A 174 -13.12 33.28 9.23
N GLY A 175 -13.52 34.38 8.60
CA GLY A 175 -13.73 34.39 7.15
C GLY A 175 -14.97 33.63 6.65
N ASN A 176 -15.91 33.26 7.54
CA ASN A 176 -17.23 32.73 7.18
C ASN A 176 -18.33 33.77 7.46
N PRO A 177 -18.70 34.63 6.49
CA PRO A 177 -19.52 35.82 6.76
C PRO A 177 -20.97 35.52 7.19
N LYS A 178 -21.47 34.31 6.94
CA LYS A 178 -22.83 33.88 7.27
C LYS A 178 -22.91 33.06 8.56
N LEU A 179 -21.79 32.79 9.22
CA LEU A 179 -21.80 32.10 10.51
C LEU A 179 -22.31 33.03 11.61
N SER A 180 -23.30 32.55 12.35
CA SER A 180 -23.76 33.17 13.58
C SER A 180 -22.97 32.60 14.74
N LEU A 181 -22.06 33.41 15.27
CA LEU A 181 -21.35 33.16 16.52
C LEU A 181 -22.24 33.37 17.76
N LYS A 182 -23.57 33.24 17.64
CA LYS A 182 -24.43 33.14 18.82
C LYS A 182 -24.08 31.86 19.55
N ILE A 183 -23.10 31.96 20.45
CA ILE A 183 -22.71 30.93 21.41
C ILE A 183 -23.85 30.84 22.42
N GLY A 184 -24.94 30.19 22.00
CA GLY A 184 -26.08 29.85 22.82
C GLY A 184 -25.79 28.61 23.65
N CYS A 185 -24.72 28.63 24.46
CA CYS A 185 -24.60 27.71 25.60
C CYS A 185 -25.46 28.23 26.76
N GLY A 186 -26.70 28.64 26.48
CA GLY A 186 -27.67 29.10 27.44
C GLY A 186 -28.89 28.20 27.35
N ASN A 187 -29.08 27.37 28.39
CA ASN A 187 -30.25 26.55 28.72
C ASN A 187 -31.30 26.43 27.61
N ALA A 188 -31.33 25.27 26.96
CA ALA A 188 -32.45 24.86 26.13
C ALA A 188 -33.74 24.88 26.98
N GLN A 189 -34.50 25.97 26.87
CA GLN A 189 -35.90 25.98 27.25
C GLN A 189 -36.69 25.18 26.22
N ASP A 190 -37.35 24.16 26.75
CA ASP A 190 -38.68 23.69 26.37
C ASP A 190 -38.98 23.53 24.87
N HIS A 191 -38.59 22.37 24.34
CA HIS A 191 -39.43 21.70 23.36
C HIS A 191 -39.92 20.36 23.93
N ARG A 192 -41.10 20.42 24.55
CA ARG A 192 -42.02 19.30 24.83
C ARG A 192 -41.81 18.13 23.87
N ARG A 193 -41.16 17.07 24.35
CA ARG A 193 -41.20 15.76 23.69
C ARG A 193 -42.61 15.19 23.89
N LYS A 194 -43.36 15.04 22.79
CA LYS A 194 -44.47 14.07 22.76
C LYS A 194 -43.86 12.66 22.84
N PRO A 195 -44.41 11.74 23.63
CA PRO A 195 -43.83 10.41 23.78
C PRO A 195 -44.06 9.60 22.50
N VAL A 196 -42.96 9.17 21.87
CA VAL A 196 -42.99 8.11 20.86
C VAL A 196 -43.00 6.78 21.61
N LYS A 197 -44.08 5.99 21.44
CA LYS A 197 -44.18 4.64 21.99
C LYS A 197 -43.31 3.69 21.16
N VAL A 198 -42.29 3.12 21.79
CA VAL A 198 -41.45 2.06 21.21
C VAL A 198 -42.12 0.71 21.49
N TYR A 199 -42.54 0.01 20.43
CA TYR A 199 -42.94 -1.39 20.52
C TYR A 199 -41.69 -2.27 20.44
N VAL A 200 -41.34 -2.92 21.54
CA VAL A 200 -40.35 -4.00 21.55
C VAL A 200 -41.09 -5.28 21.16
N SER A 201 -41.03 -5.67 19.89
CA SER A 201 -41.49 -6.98 19.45
C SER A 201 -40.32 -7.96 19.42
N VAL A 202 -40.51 -9.02 20.18
CA VAL A 202 -39.60 -10.16 20.37
C VAL A 202 -39.27 -10.79 19.00
N GLY A 203 -38.09 -10.49 18.49
CA GLY A 203 -37.55 -11.03 17.23
C GLY A 203 -36.12 -11.54 17.37
N VAL A 204 -35.65 -11.84 18.58
CA VAL A 204 -34.24 -12.23 18.82
C VAL A 204 -34.08 -13.76 18.95
N ALA A 205 -35.16 -14.53 19.08
CA ALA A 205 -35.07 -15.99 19.23
C ALA A 205 -35.11 -16.78 17.90
N VAL A 206 -35.55 -16.18 16.78
CA VAL A 206 -35.65 -16.86 15.48
C VAL A 206 -34.44 -16.58 14.57
N MET A 207 -33.71 -15.47 14.81
CA MET A 207 -32.43 -15.21 14.12
C MET A 207 -31.29 -16.06 14.69
N ALA A 208 -31.38 -16.50 15.95
CA ALA A 208 -30.36 -17.36 16.55
C ALA A 208 -30.36 -18.80 15.98
N THR A 209 -31.50 -19.29 15.49
CA THR A 209 -31.59 -20.60 14.84
C THR A 209 -31.23 -20.55 13.35
N LEU A 210 -31.30 -19.38 12.71
CA LEU A 210 -30.82 -19.19 11.32
C LEU A 210 -29.31 -18.94 11.24
N VAL A 211 -28.68 -18.35 12.26
CA VAL A 211 -27.22 -18.08 12.28
C VAL A 211 -26.38 -19.36 12.35
N VAL A 212 -26.94 -20.48 12.85
CA VAL A 212 -26.24 -21.76 12.86
C VAL A 212 -26.07 -22.36 11.45
N PHE A 213 -26.91 -21.96 10.48
CA PHE A 213 -26.82 -22.41 9.08
C PHE A 213 -25.89 -21.57 8.19
N PHE A 214 -25.46 -20.38 8.62
CA PHE A 214 -24.64 -19.46 7.81
C PHE A 214 -23.18 -19.32 8.25
N SER A 215 -22.70 -20.10 9.22
CA SER A 215 -21.26 -20.14 9.49
C SER A 215 -20.55 -20.87 8.34
N ILE A 216 -19.52 -20.23 7.76
CA ILE A 216 -18.66 -20.85 6.73
C ILE A 216 -18.16 -22.21 7.21
N VAL A 217 -17.82 -22.33 8.50
CA VAL A 217 -17.39 -23.59 9.11
C VAL A 217 -18.49 -24.66 9.04
N GLY A 218 -19.74 -24.35 9.41
CA GLY A 218 -20.85 -25.29 9.35
C GLY A 218 -21.20 -25.72 7.91
N TRP A 219 -21.13 -24.78 6.96
CA TRP A 219 -21.33 -25.08 5.54
C TRP A 219 -20.22 -26.00 4.99
N VAL A 220 -18.94 -25.69 5.27
CA VAL A 220 -17.79 -26.53 4.89
C VAL A 220 -17.89 -27.93 5.50
N GLN A 221 -18.27 -28.05 6.79
CA GLN A 221 -18.48 -29.33 7.47
C GLN A 221 -19.62 -30.14 6.85
N SER A 222 -20.70 -29.50 6.39
CA SER A 222 -21.85 -30.17 5.75
C SER A 222 -21.62 -30.60 4.30
N ALA A 223 -20.63 -29.99 3.64
CA ALA A 223 -20.24 -30.26 2.26
C ALA A 223 -19.05 -31.23 2.17
N PHE A 224 -18.18 -31.29 3.18
CA PHE A 224 -17.03 -32.18 3.23
C PHE A 224 -17.43 -33.63 3.62
N PRO A 225 -16.83 -34.67 3.01
CA PRO A 225 -15.91 -34.64 1.87
C PRO A 225 -16.62 -34.71 0.50
N SER A 226 -17.92 -35.01 0.47
CA SER A 226 -18.65 -35.45 -0.73
C SER A 226 -18.94 -34.35 -1.76
N ARG A 227 -18.93 -33.08 -1.36
CA ARG A 227 -19.19 -31.90 -2.21
C ARG A 227 -18.01 -30.93 -2.20
N LEU A 228 -16.79 -31.47 -2.26
CA LEU A 228 -15.53 -30.72 -2.20
C LEU A 228 -15.43 -29.58 -3.23
N LEU A 229 -15.88 -29.81 -4.46
CA LEU A 229 -15.83 -28.84 -5.56
C LEU A 229 -16.66 -27.57 -5.29
N GLN A 230 -17.66 -27.63 -4.41
CA GLN A 230 -18.45 -26.46 -4.04
C GLN A 230 -17.72 -25.59 -3.03
N VAL A 231 -16.82 -26.19 -2.24
CA VAL A 231 -16.08 -25.53 -1.15
C VAL A 231 -14.73 -24.98 -1.60
N LEU A 232 -14.14 -25.59 -2.64
CA LEU A 232 -12.83 -25.20 -3.11
C LEU A 232 -12.85 -23.85 -3.80
N ASP A 233 -11.79 -23.09 -3.54
CA ASP A 233 -11.52 -21.85 -4.25
C ASP A 233 -11.39 -22.13 -5.77
N PRO A 234 -12.04 -21.31 -6.63
CA PRO A 234 -11.98 -21.51 -8.09
C PRO A 234 -10.57 -21.48 -8.67
N GLU A 235 -9.64 -20.68 -8.12
CA GLU A 235 -8.24 -20.64 -8.56
C GLU A 235 -7.50 -21.92 -8.16
N LEU A 236 -7.76 -22.44 -6.95
CA LEU A 236 -7.21 -23.72 -6.51
C LEU A 236 -7.70 -24.87 -7.38
N LEU A 237 -8.98 -24.85 -7.79
CA LEU A 237 -9.57 -25.84 -8.70
C LEU A 237 -8.95 -25.80 -10.11
N LEU A 238 -8.65 -24.60 -10.61
CA LEU A 238 -7.93 -24.40 -11.88
C LEU A 238 -6.48 -24.86 -11.79
N LEU A 239 -5.83 -24.66 -10.64
CA LEU A 239 -4.46 -25.12 -10.39
C LEU A 239 -4.36 -26.64 -10.37
N MET A 240 -5.35 -27.32 -9.77
CA MET A 240 -5.40 -28.79 -9.73
C MET A 240 -5.40 -29.42 -11.13
N HIS A 241 -6.14 -28.85 -12.09
CA HIS A 241 -6.18 -29.35 -13.46
C HIS A 241 -4.82 -29.29 -14.20
N ASN A 242 -3.84 -28.52 -13.69
CA ASN A 242 -2.55 -28.27 -14.32
C ASN A 242 -1.34 -28.57 -13.41
N LEU A 243 -1.49 -29.47 -12.43
CA LEU A 243 -0.41 -29.82 -11.49
C LEU A 243 0.62 -30.77 -12.13
N PHE A 244 1.84 -30.27 -12.34
CA PHE A 244 2.97 -31.04 -12.87
C PHE A 244 4.06 -31.23 -11.80
N HIS A 245 4.66 -32.43 -11.77
CA HIS A 245 5.88 -32.72 -11.03
C HIS A 245 6.83 -33.54 -11.92
N ASP A 246 8.11 -33.14 -12.00
CA ASP A 246 9.11 -33.76 -12.88
C ASP A 246 8.64 -33.97 -14.34
N GLY A 247 7.90 -32.99 -14.87
CA GLY A 247 7.40 -33.02 -16.25
C GLY A 247 6.22 -33.97 -16.51
N ARG A 248 5.61 -34.56 -15.47
CA ARG A 248 4.41 -35.42 -15.59
C ARG A 248 3.23 -34.86 -14.80
N ASN A 249 2.02 -35.07 -15.32
CA ASN A 249 0.77 -34.67 -14.66
C ASN A 249 0.49 -35.60 -13.47
N ILE A 250 0.18 -35.03 -12.31
CA ILE A 250 -0.17 -35.79 -11.10
C ILE A 250 -1.59 -36.38 -11.27
N ASN A 251 -1.81 -37.66 -10.94
CA ASN A 251 -3.12 -38.31 -11.07
C ASN A 251 -4.22 -37.47 -10.34
N PRO A 252 -5.31 -37.08 -11.02
CA PRO A 252 -6.42 -36.32 -10.42
C PRO A 252 -6.99 -36.92 -9.13
N GLU A 253 -7.04 -38.25 -9.01
CA GLU A 253 -7.52 -38.94 -7.79
C GLU A 253 -6.61 -38.63 -6.59
N VAL A 254 -5.30 -38.61 -6.80
CA VAL A 254 -4.29 -38.30 -5.77
C VAL A 254 -4.33 -36.82 -5.38
N GLN A 255 -4.56 -35.94 -6.36
CA GLN A 255 -4.75 -34.51 -6.10
C GLN A 255 -5.98 -34.28 -5.23
N GLN A 256 -7.09 -34.97 -5.54
CA GLN A 256 -8.32 -34.89 -4.77
C GLN A 256 -8.14 -35.41 -3.35
N GLU A 257 -7.47 -36.56 -3.15
CA GLU A 257 -7.16 -37.08 -1.82
C GLU A 257 -6.28 -36.13 -0.99
N CYS A 258 -5.30 -35.49 -1.62
CA CYS A 258 -4.43 -34.51 -0.97
C CYS A 258 -5.24 -33.31 -0.45
N VAL A 259 -6.14 -32.78 -1.28
CA VAL A 259 -6.99 -31.63 -0.92
C VAL A 259 -8.01 -31.99 0.16
N ILE A 260 -8.61 -33.18 0.10
CA ILE A 260 -9.47 -33.72 1.16
C ILE A 260 -8.70 -33.77 2.48
N THR A 261 -7.44 -34.22 2.44
CA THR A 261 -6.59 -34.33 3.62
C THR A 261 -6.27 -32.96 4.22
N ILE A 262 -5.92 -31.97 3.40
CA ILE A 262 -5.60 -30.61 3.86
C ILE A 262 -6.84 -29.93 4.48
N LEU A 263 -8.00 -30.02 3.83
CA LEU A 263 -9.24 -29.43 4.35
C LEU A 263 -9.72 -30.14 5.63
N GLY A 264 -9.56 -31.46 5.73
CA GLY A 264 -9.85 -32.20 6.96
C GLY A 264 -8.98 -31.78 8.15
N ILE A 265 -7.70 -31.42 7.90
CA ILE A 265 -6.81 -30.86 8.93
C ILE A 265 -7.30 -29.47 9.33
N GLY A 266 -7.66 -28.60 8.37
CA GLY A 266 -8.22 -27.28 8.62
C GLY A 266 -9.48 -27.34 9.50
N LEU A 267 -10.41 -28.23 9.18
CA LEU A 267 -11.62 -28.49 9.99
C LEU A 267 -11.31 -28.98 11.40
N SER A 268 -10.26 -29.77 11.57
CA SER A 268 -9.82 -30.24 12.88
C SER A 268 -9.15 -29.13 13.71
N CYS A 269 -8.62 -28.08 13.06
CA CYS A 269 -8.02 -26.92 13.73
C CYS A 269 -9.05 -25.89 14.19
N THR A 270 -10.23 -25.84 13.56
CA THR A 270 -11.27 -24.82 13.80
C THR A 270 -12.33 -25.23 14.83
N MET A 271 -12.13 -26.33 15.55
CA MET A 271 -13.06 -26.78 16.60
C MET A 271 -13.19 -25.74 17.74
N ASN A 272 -14.41 -25.54 18.25
CA ASN A 272 -14.69 -24.52 19.25
C ASN A 272 -13.99 -24.79 20.60
N SER A 273 -13.86 -26.06 20.99
CA SER A 273 -13.15 -26.45 22.22
C SER A 273 -11.66 -26.71 21.94
N PRO A 274 -10.73 -26.15 22.76
CA PRO A 274 -9.29 -26.41 22.65
C PRO A 274 -8.93 -27.91 22.67
N ASP A 275 -9.60 -28.70 23.51
CA ASP A 275 -9.32 -30.14 23.69
C ASP A 275 -9.78 -30.98 22.48
N SER A 276 -10.71 -30.45 21.68
CA SER A 276 -11.20 -31.09 20.46
C SER A 276 -10.37 -30.71 19.22
N ARG A 277 -9.43 -29.77 19.33
CA ARG A 277 -8.56 -29.37 18.21
C ARG A 277 -7.44 -30.38 18.02
N ILE A 278 -7.08 -30.63 16.77
CA ILE A 278 -5.86 -31.38 16.47
C ILE A 278 -4.63 -30.65 17.03
N SER A 279 -3.72 -31.37 17.67
CA SER A 279 -2.45 -30.77 18.11
C SER A 279 -1.61 -30.37 16.91
N ILE A 280 -0.82 -29.30 17.06
CA ILE A 280 0.05 -28.81 15.97
C ILE A 280 1.04 -29.88 15.49
N ARG A 281 1.50 -30.76 16.40
CA ARG A 281 2.38 -31.90 16.08
C ARG A 281 1.68 -32.90 15.17
N ASN A 282 0.42 -33.24 15.47
CA ASN A 282 -0.37 -34.18 14.68
C ASN A 282 -0.79 -33.57 13.34
N ALA A 283 -1.11 -32.27 13.30
CA ALA A 283 -1.38 -31.53 12.07
C ALA A 283 -0.16 -31.53 11.14
N LEU A 284 1.03 -31.23 11.67
CA LEU A 284 2.28 -31.27 10.92
C LEU A 284 2.59 -32.67 10.38
N HIS A 285 2.35 -33.73 11.18
CA HIS A 285 2.54 -35.10 10.74
C HIS A 285 1.60 -35.46 9.57
N LYS A 286 0.32 -35.10 9.67
CA LYS A 286 -0.67 -35.32 8.60
C LYS A 286 -0.36 -34.50 7.33
N LEU A 287 0.10 -33.26 7.45
CA LEU A 287 0.54 -32.45 6.31
C LEU A 287 1.76 -33.03 5.61
N LYS A 288 2.74 -33.53 6.37
CA LYS A 288 3.92 -34.23 5.80
C LYS A 288 3.52 -35.51 5.08
N ALA A 289 2.58 -36.28 5.63
CA ALA A 289 2.04 -37.47 4.98
C ALA A 289 1.30 -37.12 3.68
N ALA A 290 0.46 -36.08 3.67
CA ALA A 290 -0.23 -35.59 2.47
C ALA A 290 0.77 -35.16 1.39
N ARG A 291 1.82 -34.42 1.76
CA ARG A 291 2.90 -34.03 0.83
C ARG A 291 3.60 -35.26 0.26
N ASN A 292 3.98 -36.22 1.10
CA ASN A 292 4.70 -37.40 0.64
C ASN A 292 3.82 -38.27 -0.26
N ASN A 293 2.52 -38.44 0.03
CA ASN A 293 1.61 -39.18 -0.84
C ASN A 293 1.39 -38.49 -2.19
N LEU A 294 1.32 -37.16 -2.22
CA LEU A 294 1.26 -36.38 -3.46
C LEU A 294 2.53 -36.55 -4.32
N LEU A 295 3.70 -36.69 -3.69
CA LEU A 295 5.00 -36.77 -4.36
C LEU A 295 5.48 -38.20 -4.66
N ASN A 296 4.99 -39.22 -3.94
CA ASN A 296 5.47 -40.62 -4.03
C ASN A 296 4.81 -41.46 -5.13
N HIS A 297 3.85 -40.93 -5.90
CA HIS A 297 3.29 -41.62 -7.08
C HIS A 297 4.15 -41.50 -8.35
N VAL A 298 5.40 -41.04 -8.21
CA VAL A 298 6.42 -41.16 -9.26
C VAL A 298 7.44 -42.22 -8.80
N PRO A 299 7.55 -43.38 -9.48
CA PRO A 299 8.59 -44.34 -9.15
C PRO A 299 9.96 -43.73 -9.46
N THR A 300 10.77 -43.55 -8.43
CA THR A 300 12.20 -43.25 -8.57
C THR A 300 12.91 -44.49 -9.11
N HIS A 301 13.42 -44.46 -10.34
CA HIS A 301 14.60 -45.23 -10.68
C HIS A 301 15.44 -44.62 -11.82
N GLN A 302 16.75 -44.70 -11.56
CA GLN A 302 17.89 -44.66 -12.45
C GLN A 302 18.45 -43.30 -12.86
N ALA A 303 19.48 -42.93 -12.10
CA ALA A 303 20.65 -42.24 -12.61
C ALA A 303 21.11 -42.86 -13.94
N SER A 304 21.05 -42.06 -15.00
CA SER A 304 21.84 -42.26 -16.20
C SER A 304 22.60 -40.96 -16.47
N LYS A 305 23.93 -41.10 -16.43
CA LYS A 305 24.87 -40.12 -16.97
C LYS A 305 24.43 -39.77 -18.40
N CYS A 306 24.17 -38.50 -18.65
CA CYS A 306 24.30 -37.92 -19.98
C CYS A 306 25.31 -36.78 -19.88
N VAL A 307 26.54 -37.10 -20.31
CA VAL A 307 27.49 -36.10 -20.78
C VAL A 307 26.90 -35.54 -22.07
N PHE A 308 26.49 -34.28 -22.06
CA PHE A 308 26.27 -33.49 -23.27
C PHE A 308 27.34 -32.39 -23.33
N PRO A 309 27.79 -32.02 -24.54
CA PRO A 309 28.93 -31.15 -24.74
C PRO A 309 28.63 -29.75 -24.21
N LEU A 310 29.67 -29.09 -23.71
CA LEU A 310 29.70 -27.69 -23.30
C LEU A 310 29.18 -26.80 -24.45
N LEU A 311 27.88 -26.56 -24.47
CA LEU A 311 27.31 -25.30 -24.92
C LEU A 311 27.35 -24.39 -23.71
N GLU A 312 28.30 -23.46 -23.73
CA GLU A 312 28.39 -22.37 -22.75
C GLU A 312 27.00 -21.77 -22.54
N SER A 313 26.47 -21.95 -21.34
CA SER A 313 25.35 -21.16 -20.89
C SER A 313 25.86 -19.71 -20.82
N ALA A 314 25.53 -18.90 -21.83
CA ALA A 314 25.60 -17.45 -21.76
C ALA A 314 24.54 -16.88 -20.77
N ALA A 315 24.36 -17.55 -19.62
CA ALA A 315 23.28 -17.34 -18.68
C ALA A 315 23.84 -16.81 -17.35
N LEU A 316 23.50 -15.57 -17.03
CA LEU A 316 23.41 -15.06 -15.64
C LEU A 316 24.68 -15.24 -14.78
N SER A 317 25.82 -14.77 -15.28
CA SER A 317 27.12 -14.82 -14.59
C SER A 317 27.42 -13.54 -13.81
N ILE A 318 28.21 -13.62 -12.74
CA ILE A 318 28.76 -12.44 -12.04
C ILE A 318 29.49 -11.48 -13.00
N GLU A 319 29.99 -11.99 -14.12
CA GLU A 319 30.65 -11.18 -15.14
C GLU A 319 29.66 -10.22 -15.83
N THR A 320 28.40 -10.60 -16.06
CA THR A 320 27.41 -9.67 -16.62
C THR A 320 27.10 -8.54 -15.65
N ASP A 321 27.02 -8.84 -14.35
CA ASP A 321 26.81 -7.82 -13.31
C ASP A 321 28.02 -6.87 -13.23
N LYS A 322 29.23 -7.41 -13.33
CA LYS A 322 30.47 -6.63 -13.37
C LYS A 322 30.49 -5.65 -14.54
N GLN A 323 30.15 -6.10 -15.75
CA GLN A 323 30.11 -5.24 -16.93
C GLN A 323 29.06 -4.12 -16.76
N ALA A 324 27.88 -4.44 -16.21
CA ALA A 324 26.86 -3.44 -15.90
C ALA A 324 27.36 -2.37 -14.92
N LEU A 325 28.08 -2.77 -13.87
CA LEU A 325 28.67 -1.85 -12.90
C LEU A 325 29.80 -1.00 -13.52
N ILE A 326 30.65 -1.55 -14.40
CA ILE A 326 31.66 -0.77 -15.11
C ILE A 326 31.02 0.26 -16.05
N SER A 327 29.96 -0.13 -16.77
CA SER A 327 29.15 0.79 -17.58
C SER A 327 28.37 1.83 -16.76
N PHE A 328 28.08 1.54 -15.50
CA PHE A 328 27.55 2.52 -14.56
C PHE A 328 28.64 3.51 -14.13
N LYS A 329 29.83 3.00 -13.77
CA LYS A 329 30.99 3.82 -13.39
C LYS A 329 31.43 4.78 -14.49
N SER A 330 31.28 4.42 -15.77
CA SER A 330 31.66 5.31 -16.89
C SER A 330 30.72 6.51 -17.09
N GLN A 331 29.50 6.48 -16.53
CA GLN A 331 28.52 7.58 -16.62
C GLN A 331 28.58 8.54 -15.42
N ILE A 332 29.42 8.22 -14.43
CA ILE A 332 29.56 9.01 -13.20
C ILE A 332 31.01 9.49 -13.04
N SER A 333 31.15 10.66 -12.45
CA SER A 333 32.42 11.29 -12.08
C SER A 333 32.41 11.62 -10.58
N LEU A 334 33.60 11.75 -9.98
CA LEU A 334 33.79 12.09 -8.56
C LEU A 334 34.40 13.49 -8.46
N GLU A 335 33.79 14.40 -7.69
CA GLU A 335 34.37 15.74 -7.48
C GLU A 335 35.61 15.70 -6.57
N SER A 336 35.69 14.75 -5.64
CA SER A 336 36.85 14.58 -4.78
C SER A 336 37.01 13.13 -4.31
N SER A 337 38.20 12.56 -4.54
CA SER A 337 38.73 11.29 -3.99
C SER A 337 38.37 9.93 -4.62
N ASN A 338 39.30 8.97 -4.41
CA ASN A 338 39.41 7.59 -4.87
C ASN A 338 38.30 6.61 -4.39
N SER A 339 37.09 7.09 -4.08
CA SER A 339 36.02 6.29 -3.44
C SER A 339 35.62 5.03 -4.23
N LEU A 340 35.75 5.05 -5.56
CA LEU A 340 35.48 3.92 -6.47
C LEU A 340 36.77 3.29 -7.02
N SER A 341 37.91 3.44 -6.34
CA SER A 341 39.20 2.86 -6.76
C SER A 341 39.21 1.35 -6.78
N SER A 342 38.42 0.68 -5.93
CA SER A 342 38.30 -0.78 -5.92
C SER A 342 37.61 -1.35 -7.17
N TRP A 343 36.88 -0.52 -7.93
CA TRP A 343 36.12 -0.93 -9.11
C TRP A 343 37.06 -1.11 -10.31
N VAL A 344 37.78 -2.23 -10.32
CA VAL A 344 38.78 -2.58 -11.34
C VAL A 344 38.44 -3.89 -12.05
N GLN A 345 38.70 -3.94 -13.35
CA GLN A 345 38.38 -5.08 -14.23
C GLN A 345 39.06 -6.39 -13.80
N SER A 346 40.18 -6.33 -13.07
CA SER A 346 40.93 -7.50 -12.61
C SER A 346 40.36 -8.17 -11.35
N SER A 347 39.36 -7.57 -10.70
CA SER A 347 38.80 -8.06 -9.44
C SER A 347 37.32 -8.41 -9.56
N SER A 348 36.84 -9.27 -8.66
CA SER A 348 35.41 -9.58 -8.55
C SER A 348 34.63 -8.37 -8.03
N PRO A 349 33.45 -8.05 -8.59
CA PRO A 349 32.62 -6.95 -8.10
C PRO A 349 32.16 -7.13 -6.66
N CYS A 350 32.14 -8.35 -6.13
CA CYS A 350 31.80 -8.60 -4.72
C CYS A 350 32.82 -8.06 -3.72
N ASN A 351 34.02 -7.66 -4.19
CA ASN A 351 35.04 -7.02 -3.37
C ASN A 351 35.04 -5.49 -3.53
N TRP A 352 34.12 -4.94 -4.32
CA TRP A 352 34.09 -3.51 -4.60
C TRP A 352 33.37 -2.74 -3.49
N THR A 353 33.90 -1.57 -3.17
CA THR A 353 33.26 -0.62 -2.25
C THR A 353 31.83 -0.38 -2.66
N GLY A 354 30.91 -0.57 -1.71
CA GLY A 354 29.47 -0.36 -1.90
C GLY A 354 28.73 -1.49 -2.62
N VAL A 355 29.39 -2.54 -3.08
CA VAL A 355 28.72 -3.68 -3.74
C VAL A 355 28.48 -4.82 -2.76
N SER A 356 27.27 -5.37 -2.76
CA SER A 356 26.90 -6.56 -2.00
C SER A 356 26.48 -7.68 -2.93
N CYS A 357 26.99 -8.89 -2.71
CA CYS A 357 26.64 -10.07 -3.48
C CYS A 357 25.78 -11.06 -2.68
N ASN A 358 25.11 -11.96 -3.38
CA ASN A 358 24.40 -13.08 -2.75
C ASN A 358 25.38 -14.00 -1.97
N ARG A 359 24.82 -14.93 -1.18
CA ARG A 359 25.60 -15.86 -0.35
C ARG A 359 26.67 -16.66 -1.12
N PHE A 360 26.46 -16.86 -2.42
CA PHE A 360 27.35 -17.63 -3.28
C PHE A 360 28.39 -16.75 -4.02
N GLY A 361 28.34 -15.42 -3.87
CA GLY A 361 29.23 -14.50 -4.60
C GLY A 361 29.00 -14.48 -6.11
N GLN A 362 27.86 -15.01 -6.57
CA GLN A 362 27.59 -15.22 -7.99
C GLN A 362 26.81 -14.08 -8.61
N ARG A 363 26.06 -13.31 -7.82
CA ARG A 363 25.21 -12.21 -8.31
C ARG A 363 25.25 -11.03 -7.37
N VAL A 364 25.21 -9.83 -7.92
CA VAL A 364 25.07 -8.57 -7.16
C VAL A 364 23.63 -8.41 -6.70
N VAL A 365 23.44 -8.15 -5.41
CA VAL A 365 22.13 -7.98 -4.76
C VAL A 365 21.96 -6.61 -4.12
N GLY A 366 23.04 -5.85 -3.92
CA GLY A 366 22.97 -4.52 -3.34
C GLY A 366 24.04 -3.59 -3.88
N LEU A 367 23.68 -2.32 -4.07
CA LEU A 367 24.59 -1.24 -4.42
C LEU A 367 24.33 -0.05 -3.50
N LYS A 368 25.32 0.33 -2.68
CA LYS A 368 25.26 1.42 -1.71
C LYS A 368 26.40 2.40 -1.94
N LEU A 369 26.07 3.51 -2.61
CA LEU A 369 27.00 4.55 -3.04
C LEU A 369 26.52 5.94 -2.60
N SER A 370 25.84 6.02 -1.46
CA SER A 370 25.35 7.28 -0.91
C SER A 370 26.47 8.16 -0.36
N ARG A 371 26.32 9.49 -0.46
CA ARG A 371 27.26 10.49 0.09
C ARG A 371 28.69 10.39 -0.45
N LEU A 372 28.85 10.03 -1.73
CA LEU A 372 30.16 9.94 -2.37
C LEU A 372 30.50 11.14 -3.27
N GLY A 373 29.60 12.12 -3.40
CA GLY A 373 29.78 13.25 -4.30
C GLY A 373 29.78 12.82 -5.77
N LEU A 374 28.95 11.83 -6.12
CA LEU A 374 28.81 11.36 -7.50
C LEU A 374 28.13 12.43 -8.35
N VAL A 375 28.77 12.82 -9.45
CA VAL A 375 28.24 13.69 -10.51
C VAL A 375 28.01 12.84 -11.76
N GLY A 376 27.06 13.20 -12.61
CA GLY A 376 26.78 12.48 -13.86
C GLY A 376 25.34 12.00 -13.91
N SER A 377 25.09 10.84 -14.53
CA SER A 377 23.73 10.30 -14.68
C SER A 377 23.66 8.82 -14.32
N ILE A 378 22.44 8.33 -14.03
CA ILE A 378 22.19 6.92 -13.76
C ILE A 378 22.21 6.16 -15.09
N SER A 379 23.23 5.31 -15.27
CA SER A 379 23.38 4.50 -16.49
C SER A 379 22.22 3.50 -16.68
N PRO A 380 21.63 3.38 -17.89
CA PRO A 380 20.54 2.43 -18.16
C PRO A 380 20.98 0.96 -17.97
N TYR A 381 22.28 0.68 -18.08
CA TYR A 381 22.84 -0.65 -17.82
C TYR A 381 22.65 -1.13 -16.38
N ILE A 382 22.25 -0.27 -15.44
CA ILE A 382 21.84 -0.69 -14.10
C ILE A 382 20.71 -1.72 -14.14
N GLY A 383 19.84 -1.67 -15.16
CA GLY A 383 18.76 -2.63 -15.40
C GLY A 383 19.22 -4.05 -15.71
N ASN A 384 20.51 -4.26 -16.00
CA ASN A 384 21.09 -5.59 -16.23
C ASN A 384 21.42 -6.34 -14.93
N LEU A 385 21.41 -5.67 -13.78
CA LEU A 385 21.65 -6.28 -12.46
C LEU A 385 20.42 -7.05 -11.98
N SER A 386 20.02 -8.11 -12.69
CA SER A 386 18.70 -8.76 -12.54
C SER A 386 18.38 -9.34 -11.15
N PHE A 387 19.34 -9.41 -10.23
CA PHE A 387 19.16 -9.88 -8.84
C PHE A 387 19.27 -8.74 -7.82
N LEU A 388 19.39 -7.48 -8.26
CA LEU A 388 19.51 -6.32 -7.39
C LEU A 388 18.25 -6.16 -6.54
N GLN A 389 18.44 -6.07 -5.22
CA GLN A 389 17.40 -5.90 -4.23
C GLN A 389 17.47 -4.52 -3.56
N SER A 390 18.66 -3.92 -3.49
CA SER A 390 18.86 -2.59 -2.91
C SER A 390 19.72 -1.73 -3.82
N LEU A 391 19.24 -0.54 -4.19
CA LEU A 391 19.98 0.51 -4.86
C LEU A 391 19.88 1.80 -4.06
N GLU A 392 20.99 2.23 -3.46
CA GLU A 392 21.10 3.39 -2.58
C GLU A 392 22.13 4.38 -3.12
N LEU A 393 21.68 5.44 -3.77
CA LEU A 393 22.49 6.51 -4.39
C LEU A 393 22.19 7.90 -3.79
N GLN A 394 21.53 7.97 -2.62
CA GLN A 394 21.08 9.22 -2.01
C GLN A 394 22.22 10.14 -1.57
N ASN A 395 21.95 11.44 -1.50
CA ASN A 395 22.91 12.49 -1.15
C ASN A 395 24.14 12.51 -2.09
N ASN A 396 23.88 12.61 -3.39
CA ASN A 396 24.90 12.82 -4.41
C ASN A 396 24.48 14.01 -5.29
N GLN A 397 25.15 14.21 -6.42
CA GLN A 397 24.89 15.28 -7.39
C GLN A 397 24.50 14.68 -8.75
N LEU A 398 23.77 13.55 -8.74
CA LEU A 398 23.33 12.87 -9.95
C LEU A 398 22.26 13.70 -10.66
N THR A 399 22.37 13.80 -11.97
CA THR A 399 21.52 14.57 -12.88
C THR A 399 20.88 13.67 -13.94
N GLY A 400 20.03 14.24 -14.79
CA GLY A 400 19.34 13.50 -15.85
C GLY A 400 18.06 12.84 -15.36
N THR A 401 17.56 11.86 -16.10
CA THR A 401 16.30 11.17 -15.80
C THR A 401 16.53 9.79 -15.18
N LEU A 402 15.54 9.29 -14.43
CA LEU A 402 15.53 7.89 -14.00
C LEU A 402 15.34 6.97 -15.23
N PRO A 403 16.31 6.10 -15.59
CA PRO A 403 16.18 5.25 -16.78
C PRO A 403 15.03 4.25 -16.67
N GLU A 404 14.28 4.03 -17.75
CA GLU A 404 13.16 3.08 -17.81
C GLU A 404 13.61 1.63 -17.54
N GLU A 405 14.86 1.29 -17.86
CA GLU A 405 15.47 -0.01 -17.61
C GLU A 405 15.53 -0.38 -16.12
N ILE A 406 15.40 0.58 -15.21
CA ILE A 406 15.28 0.28 -13.78
C ILE A 406 14.06 -0.61 -13.48
N CYS A 407 13.04 -0.55 -14.33
CA CYS A 407 11.84 -1.39 -14.24
C CYS A 407 12.10 -2.86 -14.59
N ASN A 408 13.29 -3.22 -15.10
CA ASN A 408 13.71 -4.61 -15.32
C ASN A 408 14.15 -5.30 -14.01
N LEU A 409 14.36 -4.54 -12.94
CA LEU A 409 14.82 -5.03 -11.65
C LEU A 409 13.64 -5.57 -10.82
N SER A 410 13.01 -6.66 -11.27
CA SER A 410 11.81 -7.23 -10.64
C SER A 410 11.99 -7.64 -9.17
N GLY A 411 13.23 -7.89 -8.73
CA GLY A 411 13.58 -8.20 -7.35
C GLY A 411 13.87 -6.98 -6.46
N LEU A 412 13.79 -5.75 -6.99
CA LEU A 412 14.17 -4.53 -6.28
C LEU A 412 13.20 -4.25 -5.13
N ARG A 413 13.75 -4.06 -3.94
CA ARG A 413 13.00 -3.79 -2.70
C ARG A 413 13.22 -2.37 -2.20
N VAL A 414 14.44 -1.87 -2.37
CA VAL A 414 14.85 -0.54 -1.95
C VAL A 414 15.47 0.17 -3.14
N LEU A 415 14.88 1.30 -3.50
CA LEU A 415 15.41 2.26 -4.45
C LEU A 415 15.44 3.62 -3.74
N ASN A 416 16.63 4.09 -3.38
CA ASN A 416 16.81 5.38 -2.73
C ASN A 416 17.76 6.25 -3.55
N LEU A 417 17.22 7.29 -4.16
CA LEU A 417 17.88 8.28 -4.99
C LEU A 417 17.66 9.70 -4.43
N SER A 418 17.19 9.85 -3.20
CA SER A 418 16.84 11.16 -2.65
C SER A 418 18.05 12.09 -2.49
N SER A 419 17.79 13.41 -2.47
CA SER A 419 18.86 14.42 -2.38
C SER A 419 19.90 14.28 -3.50
N ASN A 420 19.42 14.43 -4.73
CA ASN A 420 20.23 14.47 -5.96
C ASN A 420 19.71 15.66 -6.81
N SER A 421 19.87 15.61 -8.13
CA SER A 421 19.36 16.62 -9.08
C SER A 421 18.68 15.96 -10.28
N LEU A 422 17.94 14.87 -10.03
CA LEU A 422 17.23 14.10 -11.05
C LEU A 422 15.97 14.84 -11.51
N GLN A 423 15.67 14.78 -12.80
CA GLN A 423 14.51 15.42 -13.40
C GLN A 423 13.69 14.42 -14.24
N GLY A 424 12.53 14.86 -14.73
CA GLY A 424 11.66 14.07 -15.60
C GLY A 424 10.48 13.44 -14.86
N SER A 425 9.86 12.45 -15.50
CA SER A 425 8.67 11.76 -15.00
C SER A 425 9.01 10.46 -14.28
N ILE A 426 8.07 9.98 -13.47
CA ILE A 426 8.10 8.60 -12.94
C ILE A 426 8.01 7.64 -14.14
N PRO A 427 8.89 6.61 -14.24
CA PRO A 427 8.84 5.63 -15.32
C PRO A 427 7.46 4.97 -15.44
N SER A 428 6.99 4.83 -16.67
CA SER A 428 5.63 4.32 -16.96
C SER A 428 5.41 2.88 -16.46
N ASN A 429 6.48 2.09 -16.44
CA ASN A 429 6.49 0.69 -16.04
C ASN A 429 6.88 0.44 -14.57
N VAL A 430 6.80 1.47 -13.71
CA VAL A 430 7.13 1.34 -12.28
C VAL A 430 6.33 0.23 -11.58
N SER A 431 5.15 -0.11 -12.11
CA SER A 431 4.30 -1.21 -11.64
C SER A 431 4.93 -2.60 -11.77
N LYS A 432 5.98 -2.78 -12.59
CA LYS A 432 6.73 -4.05 -12.68
C LYS A 432 7.55 -4.34 -11.41
N LEU A 433 7.83 -3.33 -10.60
CA LEU A 433 8.59 -3.44 -9.35
C LEU A 433 7.70 -3.93 -8.21
N THR A 434 7.10 -5.11 -8.35
CA THR A 434 6.12 -5.67 -7.40
C THR A 434 6.72 -6.04 -6.03
N GLU A 435 8.05 -6.13 -5.94
CA GLU A 435 8.78 -6.34 -4.69
C GLU A 435 9.19 -5.04 -3.98
N LEU A 436 8.91 -3.88 -4.58
CA LEU A 436 9.35 -2.59 -4.08
C LEU A 436 8.66 -2.26 -2.74
N ARG A 437 9.48 -1.93 -1.75
CA ARG A 437 9.05 -1.54 -0.41
C ARG A 437 9.40 -0.11 -0.12
N ILE A 438 10.54 0.35 -0.62
CA ILE A 438 11.02 1.71 -0.47
C ILE A 438 11.39 2.23 -1.86
N LEU A 439 10.70 3.28 -2.30
CA LEU A 439 11.06 4.11 -3.43
C LEU A 439 11.17 5.54 -2.91
N ASP A 440 12.38 6.02 -2.70
CA ASP A 440 12.63 7.38 -2.25
C ASP A 440 13.46 8.12 -3.30
N VAL A 441 12.85 9.08 -3.95
CA VAL A 441 13.44 9.98 -4.95
C VAL A 441 13.11 11.42 -4.58
N SER A 442 12.89 11.71 -3.29
CA SER A 442 12.61 13.06 -2.79
C SER A 442 13.81 14.01 -2.93
N MET A 443 13.56 15.32 -2.94
CA MET A 443 14.61 16.36 -2.99
C MET A 443 15.58 16.22 -4.19
N ASN A 444 15.05 16.25 -5.41
CA ASN A 444 15.75 16.15 -6.69
C ASN A 444 15.42 17.30 -7.64
#